data_AF-K1RYM1-F1
#
_entry.id   AF-K1RYM1-F1
#
_cell.length_a   1.000
_cell.length_b   1.000
_cell.length_c   1.000
_cell.angle_alpha   90.00
_cell.angle_beta   90.00
_cell.angle_gamma   90.00
#
_symmetry.space_group_name_H-M   'P 1'
#
loop_
_entity.id
_entity.type
_entity.pdbx_description
1 polymer ?
#
loop_
_entity_poly.entity_id
_entity_poly.type
_entity_poly.pdbx_seq_one_letter_code
_entity_poly.pdbx_strand_id
1 'polypeptide(L)'
;MKQKKMLALTLSQLEQLYRHELPELVSIAVQSDDAEAFKANLTEYIAGHPEVDSEAGKQIRLLIEFDGQEVHELSIGEQLPIATLSMLHSFLTGQWEEETETDLFIDLFQQFKRLHQPAPTPALRTENQNPDRTLAQRTG
;
A
#
# COMPACT_ATOMS: atom_id res chain seq x y z
N MET A 1 19.54 -10.18 -1.54
CA MET A 1 19.66 -8.71 -1.37
C MET A 1 18.95 -8.01 -2.53
N LYS A 2 17.81 -7.34 -2.30
CA LYS A 2 17.04 -6.60 -3.32
C LYS A 2 16.61 -5.18 -2.89
N GLN A 3 17.06 -4.68 -1.73
CA GLN A 3 16.63 -3.34 -1.26
C GLN A 3 17.43 -2.17 -1.89
N LYS A 4 18.67 -2.40 -2.34
CA LYS A 4 19.60 -1.33 -2.76
C LYS A 4 19.33 -0.67 -4.13
N LYS A 5 18.29 -1.07 -4.89
CA LYS A 5 18.00 -0.52 -6.23
C LYS A 5 16.73 0.33 -6.32
N MET A 6 15.98 0.50 -5.23
CA MET A 6 14.68 1.19 -5.28
C MET A 6 14.78 2.72 -5.17
N LEU A 7 15.91 3.28 -4.72
CA LEU A 7 16.12 4.72 -4.48
C LEU A 7 16.65 5.49 -5.70
N ALA A 8 16.54 4.94 -6.91
CA ALA A 8 17.00 5.58 -8.15
C ALA A 8 16.13 5.22 -9.36
N LEU A 9 14.86 4.87 -9.12
CA LEU A 9 13.94 4.53 -10.19
C LEU A 9 13.51 5.82 -10.89
N THR A 10 13.53 5.82 -12.23
CA THR A 10 12.87 6.88 -13.00
C THR A 10 11.35 6.69 -12.93
N LEU A 11 10.57 7.74 -13.21
CA LEU A 11 9.10 7.65 -13.25
C LEU A 11 8.62 6.51 -14.15
N SER A 12 9.21 6.35 -15.34
CA SER A 12 8.85 5.25 -16.25
C SER A 12 9.16 3.86 -15.67
N GLN A 13 10.29 3.70 -14.95
CA GLN A 13 10.61 2.43 -14.29
C GLN A 13 9.62 2.14 -13.15
N LEU A 14 9.22 3.17 -12.42
CA LEU A 14 8.24 3.06 -11.34
C LEU A 14 6.85 2.72 -11.90
N GLU A 15 6.41 3.35 -12.98
CA GLU A 15 5.15 3.07 -13.67
C GLU A 15 5.08 1.61 -14.14
N GLN A 16 6.18 1.10 -14.72
CA GLN A 16 6.31 -0.32 -15.06
C GLN A 16 6.20 -1.23 -13.83
N LEU A 17 6.78 -0.81 -12.70
CA LEU A 17 6.70 -1.57 -11.45
C LEU A 17 5.27 -1.64 -10.91
N TYR A 18 4.52 -0.53 -10.95
CA TYR A 18 3.09 -0.50 -10.60
C TYR A 18 2.27 -1.46 -11.47
N ARG A 19 2.47 -1.42 -12.80
CA ARG A 19 1.77 -2.33 -13.73
C ARG A 19 2.07 -3.80 -13.47
N HIS A 20 3.29 -4.12 -13.04
CA HIS A 20 3.70 -5.50 -12.81
C HIS A 20 3.26 -6.04 -11.45
N GLU A 21 3.38 -5.23 -10.38
CA GLU A 21 3.21 -5.69 -9.01
C GLU A 21 1.86 -5.30 -8.38
N LEU A 22 1.17 -4.31 -8.94
CA LEU A 22 -0.13 -3.81 -8.47
C LEU A 22 -1.14 -3.66 -9.64
N PRO A 23 -1.35 -4.70 -10.47
CA PRO A 23 -2.15 -4.58 -11.68
C PRO A 23 -3.61 -4.20 -11.40
N GLU A 24 -4.19 -4.62 -10.27
CA GLU A 24 -5.55 -4.26 -9.86
C GLU A 24 -5.69 -2.76 -9.61
N LEU A 25 -4.72 -2.15 -8.93
CA LEU A 25 -4.71 -0.70 -8.68
C LEU A 25 -4.61 0.08 -9.99
N VAL A 26 -3.75 -0.37 -10.92
CA VAL A 26 -3.64 0.25 -12.25
C VAL A 26 -4.94 0.09 -13.03
N SER A 27 -5.57 -1.09 -12.96
CA SER A 27 -6.86 -1.32 -13.63
C SER A 27 -7.95 -0.39 -13.11
N ILE A 28 -8.03 -0.17 -11.79
CA ILE A 28 -8.97 0.77 -11.18
C ILE A 28 -8.70 2.19 -11.69
N ALA A 29 -7.43 2.62 -11.72
CA ALA A 29 -7.07 3.94 -12.23
C ALA A 29 -7.46 4.15 -13.69
N VAL A 30 -7.14 3.20 -14.57
CA VAL A 30 -7.43 3.27 -16.01
C VAL A 30 -8.92 3.22 -16.32
N GLN A 31 -9.73 2.53 -15.51
CA GLN A 31 -11.18 2.47 -15.67
C GLN A 31 -11.92 3.68 -15.07
N SER A 32 -11.20 4.55 -14.36
CA SER A 32 -11.77 5.73 -13.72
C SER A 32 -11.53 6.96 -14.58
N ASP A 33 -12.60 7.67 -14.93
CA ASP A 33 -12.55 8.84 -15.82
C ASP A 33 -11.80 10.02 -15.17
N ASP A 34 -11.90 10.17 -13.86
CA ASP A 34 -11.27 11.23 -13.07
C ASP A 34 -10.86 10.74 -11.67
N ALA A 35 -10.24 11.63 -10.89
CA ALA A 35 -9.77 11.34 -9.55
C ALA A 35 -10.91 11.00 -8.56
N GLU A 36 -12.11 11.57 -8.73
CA GLU A 36 -13.25 11.26 -7.87
C GLU A 36 -13.77 9.85 -8.15
N ALA A 37 -13.92 9.48 -9.43
CA ALA A 37 -14.24 8.12 -9.84
C ALA A 37 -13.17 7.13 -9.36
N PHE A 38 -11.90 7.50 -9.44
CA PHE A 38 -10.80 6.67 -8.95
C PHE A 38 -10.91 6.41 -7.44
N LYS A 39 -11.15 7.44 -6.63
CA LYS A 39 -11.36 7.31 -5.19
C LYS A 39 -12.60 6.46 -4.86
N ALA A 40 -13.69 6.64 -5.58
CA ALA A 40 -14.91 5.85 -5.38
C ALA A 40 -14.67 4.35 -5.66
N ASN A 41 -14.07 4.03 -6.81
CA ASN A 41 -13.74 2.65 -7.18
C ASN A 41 -12.71 2.03 -6.24
N LEU A 42 -11.73 2.81 -5.78
CA LEU A 42 -10.75 2.35 -4.80
C LEU A 42 -11.38 2.09 -3.43
N THR A 43 -12.37 2.90 -3.03
CA THR A 43 -13.14 2.68 -1.79
C THR A 43 -13.87 1.35 -1.84
N GLU A 44 -14.55 1.04 -2.95
CA GLU A 44 -15.24 -0.23 -3.14
C GLU A 44 -14.26 -1.41 -3.13
N TYR A 45 -13.13 -1.28 -3.82
CA TYR A 45 -12.06 -2.28 -3.84
C TYR A 45 -11.55 -2.61 -2.42
N ILE A 46 -11.25 -1.59 -1.63
CA ILE A 46 -10.74 -1.78 -0.26
C ILE A 46 -11.81 -2.34 0.67
N ALA A 47 -13.07 -1.92 0.53
CA ALA A 47 -14.17 -2.45 1.33
C ALA A 47 -14.39 -3.96 1.13
N GLY A 48 -14.13 -4.47 -0.08
CA GLY A 48 -14.18 -5.90 -0.40
C GLY A 48 -12.89 -6.68 -0.13
N HIS A 49 -11.79 -6.01 0.24
CA HIS A 49 -10.48 -6.64 0.35
C HIS A 49 -10.32 -7.40 1.68
N PRO A 50 -9.74 -8.63 1.71
CA PRO A 50 -9.55 -9.39 2.95
C PRO A 50 -8.76 -8.64 4.04
N GLU A 51 -7.80 -7.82 3.63
CA GLU A 51 -6.96 -6.98 4.50
C GLU A 51 -7.60 -5.62 4.83
N VAL A 52 -8.93 -5.47 4.71
CA VAL A 52 -9.64 -4.22 5.02
C VAL A 52 -9.35 -3.73 6.45
N ASP A 53 -9.33 -4.62 7.44
CA ASP A 53 -9.08 -4.24 8.85
C ASP A 53 -7.59 -4.18 9.23
N SER A 54 -6.69 -4.51 8.28
CA SER A 54 -5.25 -4.37 8.48
C SER A 54 -4.83 -2.91 8.58
N GLU A 55 -3.65 -2.66 9.12
CA GLU A 55 -3.06 -1.32 9.12
C GLU A 55 -2.87 -0.76 7.71
N ALA A 56 -2.56 -1.61 6.72
CA ALA A 56 -2.45 -1.18 5.33
C ALA A 56 -3.81 -0.73 4.77
N GLY A 57 -4.87 -1.49 5.05
CA GLY A 57 -6.23 -1.15 4.65
C GLY A 57 -6.72 0.15 5.30
N LYS A 58 -6.44 0.34 6.59
CA LYS A 58 -6.75 1.59 7.32
C LYS A 58 -6.02 2.79 6.73
N GLN A 59 -4.71 2.65 6.47
CA GLN A 59 -3.90 3.71 5.88
C GLN A 59 -4.41 4.11 4.49
N ILE A 60 -4.80 3.14 3.65
CA ILE A 60 -5.38 3.45 2.34
C ILE A 60 -6.73 4.17 2.48
N ARG A 61 -7.59 3.76 3.43
CA ARG A 61 -8.84 4.49 3.69
C ARG A 61 -8.62 5.94 4.13
N LEU A 62 -7.62 6.19 4.97
CA LEU A 62 -7.26 7.56 5.37
C LEU A 62 -6.77 8.37 4.17
N LEU A 63 -5.95 7.79 3.28
CA LEU A 63 -5.55 8.47 2.04
C LEU A 63 -6.77 8.89 1.21
N ILE A 64 -7.78 8.02 1.09
CA ILE A 64 -9.02 8.32 0.38
C ILE A 64 -9.80 9.45 1.07
N GLU A 65 -9.95 9.39 2.39
CA GLU A 65 -10.71 10.37 3.18
C GLU A 65 -10.11 11.78 3.10
N PHE A 66 -8.78 11.87 3.13
CA PHE A 66 -8.07 13.15 3.13
C PHE A 66 -7.82 13.72 1.73
N ASP A 67 -7.84 12.90 0.67
CA ASP A 67 -7.60 13.41 -0.68
C ASP A 67 -8.73 14.34 -1.16
N GLY A 68 -8.37 15.55 -1.58
CA GLY A 68 -9.27 16.65 -1.91
C GLY A 68 -9.59 17.58 -0.74
N GLN A 69 -9.12 17.29 0.48
CA GLN A 69 -9.22 18.21 1.61
C GLN A 69 -8.11 19.26 1.58
N GLU A 70 -8.30 20.39 2.28
CA GLU A 70 -7.27 21.39 2.49
C GLU A 70 -6.64 21.25 3.87
N VAL A 71 -5.30 21.33 3.93
CA VAL A 71 -4.54 21.39 5.18
C VAL A 71 -3.91 22.77 5.35
N HIS A 72 -3.97 23.30 6.57
CA HIS A 72 -3.31 24.55 6.91
C HIS A 72 -1.83 24.30 7.21
N GLU A 73 -0.95 24.71 6.30
CA GLU A 73 0.48 24.54 6.48
C GLU A 73 1.05 25.71 7.28
N LEU A 74 1.27 25.48 8.57
CA LEU A 74 1.72 26.51 9.52
C LEU A 74 3.09 27.10 9.15
N SER A 75 3.95 26.34 8.46
CA SER A 75 5.30 26.82 8.11
C SER A 75 5.31 27.93 7.05
N ILE A 76 4.32 27.95 6.15
CA ILE A 76 4.17 28.95 5.09
C ILE A 76 2.91 29.80 5.26
N GLY A 77 2.00 29.42 6.16
CA GLY A 77 0.75 30.13 6.45
C GLY A 77 -0.32 29.97 5.35
N GLU A 78 -0.21 28.94 4.51
CA GLU A 78 -1.09 28.72 3.36
C GLU A 78 -1.99 27.50 3.52
N GLN A 79 -3.13 27.50 2.84
CA GLN A 79 -3.97 26.31 2.67
C GLN A 79 -3.44 25.52 1.47
N LEU A 80 -3.03 24.27 1.70
CA LEU A 80 -2.58 23.37 0.64
C LEU A 80 -3.60 22.26 0.42
N PRO A 81 -3.99 21.98 -0.84
CA PRO A 81 -4.82 20.83 -1.14
C PRO A 81 -4.03 19.54 -0.96
N ILE A 82 -4.62 18.55 -0.31
CA ILE A 82 -4.12 17.18 -0.31
C ILE A 82 -4.55 16.56 -1.64
N ALA A 83 -3.58 16.26 -2.50
CA ALA A 83 -3.83 15.70 -3.83
C ALA A 83 -3.14 14.35 -4.06
N THR A 84 -2.72 13.65 -3.00
CA THR A 84 -1.98 12.39 -3.05
C THR A 84 -2.54 11.34 -4.02
N LEU A 85 -3.83 11.01 -3.95
CA LEU A 85 -4.48 10.03 -4.83
C LEU A 85 -4.82 10.62 -6.20
N SER A 86 -5.14 11.91 -6.26
CA SER A 86 -5.30 12.63 -7.53
C SER A 86 -3.99 12.61 -8.35
N MET A 87 -2.85 12.82 -7.70
CA MET A 87 -1.51 12.69 -8.29
C MET A 87 -1.22 11.25 -8.70
N LEU A 88 -1.56 10.28 -7.85
CA LEU A 88 -1.41 8.86 -8.19
C LEU A 88 -2.24 8.46 -9.41
N HIS A 89 -3.49 8.93 -9.53
CA HIS A 89 -4.34 8.65 -10.69
C HIS A 89 -3.70 9.16 -11.97
N SER A 90 -3.32 10.45 -12.01
CA SER A 90 -2.62 11.06 -13.14
C SER A 90 -1.32 10.34 -13.50
N PHE A 91 -0.55 9.89 -12.50
CA PHE A 91 0.64 9.07 -12.72
C PHE A 91 0.32 7.72 -13.37
N LEU A 92 -0.68 7.00 -12.86
CA LEU A 92 -1.05 5.66 -13.35
C LEU A 92 -1.72 5.69 -14.73
N THR A 93 -2.38 6.79 -15.10
CA THR A 93 -2.99 7.00 -16.42
C THR A 93 -2.04 7.63 -17.43
N GLY A 94 -0.82 8.00 -17.02
CA GLY A 94 0.18 8.60 -17.90
C GLY A 94 -0.12 10.07 -18.25
N GLN A 95 -0.98 10.75 -17.48
CA GLN A 95 -1.28 12.17 -17.62
C GLN A 95 -0.41 13.06 -16.72
N TRP A 96 0.65 12.49 -16.13
CA TRP A 96 1.58 13.21 -15.26
C TRP A 96 2.64 13.96 -16.08
N GLU A 97 2.59 15.29 -16.07
CA GLU A 97 3.52 16.16 -16.80
C GLU A 97 4.60 16.79 -15.89
N GLU A 98 4.48 16.67 -14.57
CA GLU A 98 5.38 17.34 -13.62
C GLU A 98 6.67 16.53 -13.34
N GLU A 99 7.82 17.21 -13.32
CA GLU A 99 9.08 16.67 -12.80
C GLU A 99 9.04 16.65 -11.27
N THR A 100 8.40 15.65 -10.70
CA THR A 100 8.26 15.45 -9.25
C THR A 100 9.17 14.33 -8.77
N GLU A 101 9.61 14.43 -7.51
CA GLU A 101 10.41 13.38 -6.89
C GLU A 101 9.61 12.07 -6.82
N THR A 102 10.26 10.96 -7.17
CA THR A 102 9.62 9.63 -7.19
C THR A 102 9.29 9.11 -5.80
N ASP A 103 9.79 9.76 -4.75
CA ASP A 103 9.71 9.29 -3.37
C ASP A 103 8.27 9.11 -2.90
N LEU A 104 7.37 10.07 -3.22
CA LEU A 104 5.94 9.95 -2.93
C LEU A 104 5.34 8.68 -3.56
N PHE A 105 5.61 8.46 -4.86
CA PHE A 105 5.09 7.30 -5.57
C PHE A 105 5.73 5.99 -5.09
N ILE A 106 6.96 6.02 -4.59
CA ILE A 106 7.62 4.86 -3.96
C ILE A 106 6.93 4.52 -2.63
N ASP A 107 6.62 5.52 -1.81
CA ASP A 107 5.93 5.32 -0.53
C ASP A 107 4.51 4.78 -0.72
N LEU A 108 3.77 5.34 -1.67
CA LEU A 108 2.47 4.82 -2.08
C LEU A 108 2.57 3.38 -2.60
N PHE A 109 3.58 3.07 -3.40
CA PHE A 109 3.78 1.72 -3.90
C PHE A 109 3.94 0.72 -2.75
N GLN A 110 4.76 1.06 -1.75
CA GLN A 110 4.94 0.22 -0.56
C GLN A 110 3.66 0.12 0.28
N GLN A 111 2.87 1.19 0.35
CA GLN A 111 1.56 1.18 1.03
C GLN A 111 0.61 0.16 0.39
N PHE A 112 0.43 0.21 -0.93
CA PHE A 112 -0.45 -0.71 -1.66
C PHE A 112 0.11 -2.13 -1.74
N LYS A 113 1.45 -2.29 -1.77
CA LYS A 113 2.07 -3.62 -1.74
C LYS A 113 1.82 -4.35 -0.44
N ARG A 114 1.80 -3.64 0.70
CA ARG A 114 1.47 -4.23 2.02
C ARG A 114 0.05 -4.78 2.09
N LEU A 115 -0.87 -4.29 1.25
CA LEU A 115 -2.23 -4.82 1.17
C LEU A 115 -2.27 -6.23 0.55
N HIS A 116 -1.39 -6.53 -0.41
CA HIS A 116 -1.33 -7.82 -1.11
C HIS A 116 -0.34 -8.82 -0.47
N GLN A 117 0.68 -8.29 0.20
CA GLN A 117 1.71 -9.06 0.88
C GLN A 117 1.81 -8.56 2.33
N PRO A 118 0.86 -8.92 3.21
CA PRO A 118 0.97 -8.60 4.62
C PRO A 118 2.29 -9.14 5.14
N ALA A 119 3.01 -8.33 5.92
CA ALA A 119 4.30 -8.72 6.47
C ALA A 119 4.16 -10.10 7.15
N PRO A 120 5.13 -11.01 6.98
CA PRO A 120 5.03 -12.33 7.57
C PRO A 120 4.79 -12.15 9.07
N THR A 121 3.61 -12.58 9.53
CA THR A 121 3.28 -12.59 10.94
C THR A 121 4.42 -13.35 11.62
N PRO A 122 5.12 -12.78 12.62
CA PRO A 122 6.15 -13.53 13.32
C PRO A 122 5.48 -14.78 13.85
N ALA A 123 5.81 -15.93 13.25
CA ALA A 123 5.28 -17.20 13.68
C ALA A 123 5.66 -17.33 15.14
N LEU A 124 4.67 -17.27 16.03
CA LEU A 124 4.81 -17.75 17.40
C LEU A 124 5.37 -19.15 17.27
N ARG A 125 6.66 -19.30 17.54
CA ARG A 125 7.27 -20.61 17.73
C ARG A 125 6.49 -21.20 18.89
N THR A 126 5.55 -22.08 18.58
CA THR A 126 5.02 -23.02 19.55
C THR A 126 6.22 -23.85 19.99
N GLU A 127 6.85 -23.43 21.08
CA GLU A 127 7.59 -24.33 21.96
C GLU A 127 6.62 -25.47 22.29
N ASN A 128 6.73 -26.56 21.52
CA ASN A 128 6.26 -27.86 21.96
C ASN A 128 7.12 -28.25 23.17
N GLN A 129 6.76 -27.70 24.33
CA GLN A 129 7.01 -28.37 25.60
C GLN A 129 6.35 -29.74 25.46
N ASN A 130 7.17 -30.77 25.55
CA ASN A 130 6.75 -32.15 25.66
C ASN A 130 6.48 -32.44 27.15
N PRO A 131 5.22 -32.50 27.63
CA PRO A 131 4.95 -33.16 28.88
C PRO A 131 4.67 -34.65 28.61
N ASP A 132 5.13 -35.47 29.54
CA ASP A 132 4.58 -36.79 29.85
C ASP A 132 5.23 -38.02 29.19
N ARG A 133 6.09 -38.72 29.95
CA ARG A 133 5.64 -39.92 30.68
C ARG A 133 6.76 -40.57 31.50
N THR A 134 6.65 -40.40 32.81
CA THR A 134 7.28 -41.26 33.81
C THR A 134 6.48 -42.56 33.93
N LEU A 135 7.19 -43.65 34.27
CA LEU A 135 6.76 -44.92 34.87
C LEU A 135 6.52 -46.16 33.96
N ALA A 136 7.53 -47.04 34.04
CA ALA A 136 7.45 -48.43 34.51
C ALA A 136 6.75 -49.49 33.66
N GLN A 137 7.52 -50.55 33.32
CA GLN A 137 7.30 -51.97 33.66
C GLN A 137 8.44 -52.82 33.02
N ARG A 138 9.32 -53.42 33.82
CA ARG A 138 9.31 -54.83 34.32
C ARG A 138 9.54 -55.91 33.24
N THR A 139 10.50 -56.79 33.60
CA THR A 139 10.68 -58.23 33.27
C THR A 139 11.28 -58.63 31.92
N GLY A 140 12.33 -59.46 32.03
CA GLY A 140 13.05 -60.15 30.97
C GLY A 140 14.46 -60.49 31.42
#